data_AF-A0A7G7WA56-F1
#
_entry.id   AF-A0A7G7WA56-F1
#
_cell.length_a   1.000
_cell.length_b   1.000
_cell.length_c   1.000
_cell.angle_alpha   90.00
_cell.angle_beta   90.00
_cell.angle_gamma   90.00
#
_symmetry.space_group_name_H-M   'P 1'
#
loop_
_entity.id
_entity.type
_entity.pdbx_description
1 polymer ?
#
loop_
_entity_poly.entity_id
_entity_poly.type
_entity_poly.pdbx_seq_one_letter_code
_entity_poly.pdbx_strand_id
1 'polypeptide(L)'
;MSAYEELLREAFSRVADPARFLTPSTLVAYSDFQRASANDLSFRFERVRLGTAMSILQLLADLGDHDDSRKVVEALHRALLARSISEIDAVMHKEAKAFERLYTNLYVNEEGELLLNLFERTLDADSQPLMDSTIQEALQLALELDFTRDDEEDED
;
A
#
# COMPACT_ATOMS: atom_id res chain seq x y z
N MET A 1 -13.72 12.47 5.51
CA MET A 1 -12.64 11.47 5.42
C MET A 1 -12.04 11.61 4.02
N SER A 2 -10.74 11.36 3.82
CA SER A 2 -10.13 11.41 2.49
C SER A 2 -10.15 10.03 1.84
N ALA A 3 -10.14 9.93 0.51
CA ALA A 3 -10.07 8.64 -0.18
C ALA A 3 -8.83 7.82 0.21
N TYR A 4 -7.72 8.50 0.52
CA TYR A 4 -6.53 7.88 1.09
C TYR A 4 -6.80 7.20 2.44
N GLU A 5 -7.50 7.89 3.34
CA GLU A 5 -7.84 7.33 4.66
C GLU A 5 -8.85 6.18 4.52
N GLU A 6 -9.80 6.29 3.60
CA GLU A 6 -10.77 5.23 3.31
C GLU A 6 -10.08 3.99 2.75
N LEU A 7 -9.14 4.15 1.80
CA LEU A 7 -8.34 3.07 1.24
C LEU A 7 -7.56 2.32 2.31
N LEU A 8 -6.86 3.06 3.19
CA LEU A 8 -6.12 2.46 4.31
C LEU A 8 -7.04 1.64 5.23
N ARG A 9 -8.23 2.15 5.52
CA ARG A 9 -9.18 1.46 6.40
C ARG A 9 -9.75 0.21 5.75
N GLU A 10 -10.07 0.28 4.46
CA GLU A 10 -10.58 -0.87 3.73
C GLU A 10 -9.52 -1.97 3.60
N ALA A 11 -8.31 -1.61 3.17
CA ALA A 11 -7.20 -2.55 3.01
C ALA A 11 -6.84 -3.29 4.30
N PHE A 12 -6.96 -2.64 5.46
CA PHE A 12 -6.61 -3.25 6.75
C PHE A 12 -7.83 -3.76 7.54
N SER A 13 -9.03 -3.76 6.97
CA SER A 13 -10.26 -4.17 7.67
C SER A 13 -10.24 -5.65 8.11
N ARG A 14 -9.49 -6.49 7.38
CA ARG A 14 -9.34 -7.94 7.61
C ARG A 14 -8.12 -8.29 8.46
N VAL A 15 -7.29 -7.31 8.81
CA VAL A 15 -6.10 -7.52 9.66
C VAL A 15 -6.52 -7.56 11.14
N ALA A 16 -6.02 -8.54 11.90
CA ALA A 16 -6.41 -8.74 13.30
C ALA A 16 -6.06 -7.55 14.22
N ASP A 17 -4.93 -6.88 13.97
CA ASP A 17 -4.51 -5.66 14.68
C ASP A 17 -4.19 -4.54 13.67
N PRO A 18 -5.22 -3.85 13.14
CA PRO A 18 -5.02 -2.82 12.14
C PRO A 18 -4.38 -1.56 12.75
N ALA A 19 -4.52 -1.35 14.06
CA ALA A 19 -3.96 -0.18 14.76
C ALA A 19 -2.43 -0.15 14.72
N ARG A 20 -1.78 -1.31 14.58
CA ARG A 20 -0.34 -1.42 14.35
C ARG A 20 0.12 -0.66 13.09
N PHE A 21 -0.66 -0.70 12.01
CA PHE A 21 -0.33 -0.08 10.73
C PHE A 21 -0.99 1.30 10.58
N LEU A 22 -2.24 1.41 11.01
CA LEU A 22 -3.09 2.59 10.90
C LEU A 22 -2.86 3.58 12.06
N THR A 23 -1.59 3.96 12.26
CA THR A 23 -1.24 4.97 13.26
C THR A 23 -1.92 6.31 12.94
N PRO A 24 -2.14 7.20 13.92
CA PRO A 24 -2.68 8.53 13.65
C PRO A 24 -1.89 9.29 12.58
N SER A 25 -0.56 9.12 12.55
CA SER A 25 0.31 9.76 11.55
C SER A 25 0.19 9.15 10.15
N THR A 26 -0.15 7.86 10.06
CA THR A 26 -0.44 7.20 8.79
C THR A 26 -1.75 7.73 8.24
N LEU A 27 -2.82 7.72 9.05
CA LEU A 27 -4.16 8.11 8.62
C LEU A 27 -4.25 9.56 8.13
N VAL A 28 -3.50 10.49 8.75
CA VAL A 28 -3.53 11.91 8.39
C VAL A 28 -2.49 12.30 7.34
N ALA A 29 -1.67 11.36 6.84
CA ALA A 29 -0.52 11.65 5.98
C ALA A 29 -0.89 12.46 4.72
N TYR A 30 -2.03 12.17 4.09
CA TYR A 30 -2.52 12.92 2.94
C TYR A 30 -2.85 14.38 3.29
N SER A 31 -3.50 14.60 4.44
CA SER A 31 -3.83 15.96 4.89
C SER A 31 -2.58 16.74 5.32
N ASP A 32 -1.58 16.06 5.87
CA ASP A 32 -0.26 16.65 6.18
C ASP A 32 0.49 17.04 4.90
N PHE A 33 0.43 16.19 3.88
CA PHE A 33 0.99 16.48 2.55
C PHE A 33 0.36 17.71 1.92
N GLN A 34 -0.97 17.83 1.94
CA GLN A 34 -1.67 18.99 1.37
C GLN A 34 -1.32 20.32 2.06
N ARG A 35 -0.88 20.29 3.31
CA ARG A 35 -0.49 21.46 4.10
C ARG A 35 1.02 21.64 4.18
N ALA A 36 1.80 20.77 3.53
CA ALA A 36 3.24 20.76 3.66
C ALA A 36 3.86 22.05 3.12
N SER A 37 4.90 22.52 3.81
CA SER A 37 5.76 23.56 3.26
C SER A 37 6.55 23.01 2.07
N ALA A 38 7.06 23.89 1.20
CA ALA A 38 7.89 23.48 0.06
C ALA A 38 9.11 22.62 0.49
N ASN A 39 9.65 22.85 1.69
CA ASN A 39 10.80 22.11 2.21
C ASN A 39 10.42 20.69 2.65
N ASP A 40 9.18 20.47 3.07
CA ASP A 40 8.70 19.17 3.55
C ASP A 40 7.94 18.39 2.47
N LEU A 41 7.55 19.05 1.38
CA LEU A 41 6.62 18.54 0.38
C LEU A 41 7.02 17.16 -0.14
N SER A 42 8.28 16.99 -0.56
CA SER A 42 8.76 15.72 -1.09
C SER A 42 8.67 14.59 -0.07
N PHE A 43 9.06 14.86 1.19
CA PHE A 43 8.98 13.84 2.24
C PHE A 43 7.53 13.48 2.58
N ARG A 44 6.65 14.47 2.63
CA ARG A 44 5.22 14.24 2.92
C ARG A 44 4.53 13.51 1.77
N PHE A 45 4.88 13.83 0.52
CA PHE A 45 4.41 13.11 -0.66
C PHE A 45 4.85 11.65 -0.64
N GLU A 46 6.11 11.39 -0.31
CA GLU A 46 6.63 10.02 -0.20
C GLU A 46 5.87 9.19 0.84
N ARG A 47 5.47 9.80 1.97
CA ARG A 47 4.63 9.11 2.96
C ARG A 47 3.25 8.73 2.42
N VAL A 48 2.65 9.55 1.55
CA VAL A 48 1.38 9.21 0.87
C VAL A 48 1.59 8.04 -0.09
N ARG A 49 2.67 8.06 -0.87
CA ARG A 49 3.03 6.96 -1.77
C ARG A 49 3.22 5.65 -1.01
N LEU A 50 4.01 5.66 0.07
CA LEU A 50 4.24 4.48 0.92
C LEU A 50 2.94 3.94 1.52
N GLY A 51 2.06 4.81 2.04
CA GLY A 51 0.78 4.35 2.61
C GLY A 51 -0.17 3.78 1.57
N THR A 52 -0.17 4.34 0.35
CA THR A 52 -0.98 3.83 -0.76
C THR A 52 -0.44 2.47 -1.23
N ALA A 53 0.87 2.36 -1.44
CA ALA A 53 1.54 1.13 -1.82
C ALA A 53 1.33 0.02 -0.78
N MET A 54 1.39 0.36 0.50
CA MET A 54 1.13 -0.55 1.61
C MET A 54 -0.30 -1.06 1.61
N SER A 55 -1.27 -0.20 1.31
CA SER A 55 -2.69 -0.59 1.21
C SER A 55 -2.92 -1.57 0.07
N ILE A 56 -2.35 -1.29 -1.11
CA ILE A 56 -2.48 -2.15 -2.30
C ILE A 56 -1.87 -3.53 -2.04
N LEU A 57 -0.69 -3.60 -1.43
CA LEU A 57 -0.07 -4.89 -1.14
C LEU A 57 -0.75 -5.66 -0.01
N GLN A 58 -1.43 -4.97 0.90
CA GLN A 58 -2.26 -5.62 1.90
C GLN A 58 -3.49 -6.27 1.24
N LEU A 59 -4.18 -5.57 0.33
CA LEU A 59 -5.27 -6.14 -0.46
C LEU A 59 -4.79 -7.35 -1.26
N LEU A 60 -3.62 -7.25 -1.89
CA LEU A 60 -3.02 -8.36 -2.62
C LEU A 60 -2.68 -9.55 -1.71
N ALA A 61 -2.17 -9.29 -0.51
CA ALA A 61 -1.89 -10.34 0.46
C ALA A 61 -3.15 -11.07 0.93
N ASP A 62 -4.28 -10.37 0.99
CA ASP A 62 -5.56 -10.92 1.41
C ASP A 62 -6.30 -11.67 0.28
N LEU A 63 -5.91 -11.48 -0.99
CA LEU A 63 -6.47 -12.20 -2.16
C LEU A 63 -5.85 -13.58 -2.44
N GLY A 64 -4.76 -13.98 -1.78
CA GLY A 64 -4.08 -15.23 -2.16
C GLY A 64 -3.01 -15.72 -1.19
N ASP A 65 -3.18 -15.47 0.10
CA ASP A 65 -2.21 -15.69 1.19
C ASP A 65 -0.74 -15.49 0.76
N HIS A 66 -0.47 -14.35 0.12
CA HIS A 66 0.85 -14.07 -0.43
C HIS A 66 1.82 -13.62 0.67
N ASP A 67 2.55 -14.60 1.22
CA ASP A 67 3.61 -14.41 2.22
C ASP A 67 4.62 -13.31 1.85
N ASP A 68 4.97 -13.20 0.57
CA ASP A 68 5.89 -12.18 0.08
C ASP A 68 5.25 -10.79 0.07
N SER A 69 3.96 -10.67 -0.30
CA SER A 69 3.20 -9.42 -0.17
C SER A 69 3.14 -8.94 1.28
N ARG A 70 2.88 -9.84 2.25
CA ARG A 70 2.88 -9.50 3.69
C ARG A 70 4.26 -9.00 4.15
N LYS A 71 5.36 -9.59 3.69
CA LYS A 71 6.72 -9.10 4.00
C LYS A 71 6.97 -7.70 3.46
N VAL A 72 6.48 -7.41 2.25
CA VAL A 72 6.61 -6.08 1.66
C VAL A 72 5.73 -5.05 2.37
N VAL A 73 4.50 -5.41 2.77
CA VAL A 73 3.65 -4.56 3.65
C VAL A 73 4.41 -4.17 4.92
N GLU A 74 5.08 -5.12 5.56
CA GLU A 74 5.89 -4.87 6.76
C GLU A 74 7.12 -3.98 6.48
N ALA A 75 7.74 -4.11 5.31
CA ALA A 75 8.84 -3.23 4.89
C ALA A 75 8.36 -1.78 4.68
N LEU A 76 7.22 -1.60 4.00
CA LEU A 76 6.61 -0.29 3.77
C LEU A 76 6.17 0.35 5.08
N HIS A 77 5.61 -0.44 6.01
CA HIS A 77 5.29 0.04 7.34
C HIS A 77 6.53 0.53 8.10
N ARG A 78 7.65 -0.21 8.06
CA ARG A 78 8.92 0.26 8.63
C ARG A 78 9.40 1.57 7.97
N ALA A 79 9.25 1.70 6.66
CA ALA A 79 9.61 2.91 5.94
C ALA A 79 8.73 4.11 6.35
N LEU A 80 7.44 3.91 6.65
CA LEU A 80 6.55 4.96 7.16
C LEU A 80 6.96 5.52 8.53
N LEU A 81 7.75 4.78 9.31
CA LEU A 81 8.29 5.23 10.60
C LEU A 81 9.56 6.09 10.46
N ALA A 82 10.12 6.17 9.25
CA ALA A 82 11.30 6.98 8.96
C ALA A 82 11.01 8.49 9.12
N ARG A 83 12.06 9.25 9.43
CA ARG A 83 11.99 10.70 9.67
C ARG A 83 12.48 11.53 8.50
N SER A 84 12.98 10.89 7.44
CA SER A 84 13.49 11.55 6.24
C SER A 84 13.42 10.62 5.03
N ILE A 85 13.52 11.19 3.83
CA ILE A 85 13.62 10.42 2.58
C ILE A 85 14.84 9.49 2.60
N SER A 86 16.00 9.97 3.09
CA SER A 86 17.20 9.13 3.17
C SER A 86 17.04 7.92 4.11
N GLU A 87 16.25 8.05 5.18
CA GLU A 87 15.90 6.92 6.04
C GLU A 87 14.91 5.96 5.36
N ILE A 88 13.95 6.48 4.59
CA ILE A 88 13.06 5.66 3.74
C ILE A 88 13.91 4.84 2.77
N ASP A 89 14.80 5.47 2.02
CA ASP A 89 15.67 4.81 1.05
C ASP A 89 16.53 3.71 1.72
N ALA A 90 17.06 3.98 2.91
CA ALA A 90 17.85 3.01 3.65
C ALA A 90 17.02 1.78 4.07
N VAL A 91 15.76 1.97 4.48
CA VAL A 91 14.84 0.87 4.77
C VAL A 91 14.53 0.10 3.48
N MET A 92 14.13 0.79 2.42
CA MET A 92 13.76 0.17 1.14
C MET A 92 14.91 -0.63 0.53
N HIS A 93 16.14 -0.10 0.58
CA HIS A 93 17.33 -0.80 0.10
C HIS A 93 17.62 -2.08 0.89
N LYS A 94 17.46 -2.06 2.21
CA LYS A 94 17.64 -3.24 3.07
C LYS A 94 16.62 -4.34 2.73
N GLU A 95 15.43 -3.93 2.31
CA GLU A 95 14.30 -4.83 2.03
C GLU A 95 14.18 -5.17 0.53
N ALA A 96 15.12 -4.75 -0.32
CA ALA A 96 15.06 -4.92 -1.78
C ALA A 96 14.77 -6.36 -2.23
N LYS A 97 15.30 -7.36 -1.52
CA LYS A 97 15.04 -8.78 -1.80
C LYS A 97 13.58 -9.18 -1.64
N ALA A 98 12.83 -8.54 -0.74
CA ALA A 98 11.39 -8.82 -0.59
C ALA A 98 10.61 -8.32 -1.82
N PHE A 99 10.96 -7.14 -2.34
CA PHE A 99 10.38 -6.59 -3.56
C PHE A 99 10.74 -7.43 -4.80
N GLU A 100 11.98 -7.90 -4.92
CA GLU A 100 12.37 -8.78 -6.03
C GLU A 100 11.56 -10.10 -6.06
N ARG A 101 11.30 -10.67 -4.88
CA ARG A 101 10.52 -11.92 -4.76
C ARG A 101 9.06 -11.75 -5.07
N LEU A 102 8.48 -10.60 -4.72
CA LEU A 102 7.12 -10.24 -5.05
C LEU A 102 6.85 -10.51 -6.54
N TYR A 103 7.64 -9.92 -7.43
CA TYR A 103 7.47 -10.09 -8.88
C TYR A 103 7.84 -11.49 -9.43
N THR A 104 8.51 -12.34 -8.65
CA THR A 104 8.93 -13.66 -9.10
C THR A 104 7.91 -14.75 -8.76
N ASN A 105 7.18 -14.60 -7.66
CA ASN A 105 6.34 -15.64 -7.08
C ASN A 105 4.83 -15.39 -7.22
N LEU A 106 4.43 -14.31 -7.89
CA LEU A 106 3.01 -13.97 -8.05
C LEU A 106 2.41 -14.77 -9.21
N TYR A 107 1.65 -15.81 -8.87
CA TYR A 107 0.55 -16.26 -9.71
C TYR A 107 -0.65 -15.40 -9.33
N VAL A 108 -0.96 -14.40 -10.14
CA VAL A 108 -2.08 -13.48 -9.89
C VAL A 108 -3.21 -13.81 -10.86
N ASN A 109 -4.41 -13.94 -10.29
CA ASN A 109 -5.65 -13.83 -11.03
C ASN A 109 -5.82 -12.39 -11.55
N GLU A 110 -6.89 -12.13 -12.31
CA GLU A 110 -7.15 -10.80 -12.90
C GLU A 110 -7.13 -9.67 -11.86
N GLU A 111 -7.72 -9.90 -10.69
CA GLU A 111 -7.76 -8.94 -9.58
C GLU A 111 -6.38 -8.63 -9.02
N GLY A 112 -5.54 -9.65 -8.85
CA GLY A 112 -4.16 -9.48 -8.43
C GLY A 112 -3.31 -8.72 -9.45
N GLU A 113 -3.51 -8.94 -10.75
CA GLU A 113 -2.84 -8.17 -11.80
C GLU A 113 -3.22 -6.68 -11.76
N LEU A 114 -4.50 -6.38 -11.53
CA LEU A 114 -4.98 -5.00 -11.36
C LEU A 114 -4.33 -4.31 -10.15
N LEU A 115 -4.22 -5.01 -9.02
CA LEU A 115 -3.53 -4.48 -7.84
C LEU A 115 -2.04 -4.25 -8.10
N LEU A 116 -1.35 -5.16 -8.78
CA LEU A 116 0.06 -4.97 -9.12
C LEU A 116 0.27 -3.78 -10.07
N ASN A 117 -0.63 -3.58 -11.03
CA ASN A 117 -0.58 -2.41 -11.88
C ASN A 117 -0.74 -1.10 -11.09
N LEU A 118 -1.69 -1.06 -10.14
CA LEU A 118 -1.86 0.09 -9.26
C LEU A 118 -0.66 0.31 -8.34
N PHE A 119 -0.02 -0.77 -7.89
CA PHE A 119 1.21 -0.71 -7.11
C PHE A 119 2.35 -0.08 -7.92
N GLU A 120 2.60 -0.54 -9.15
CA GLU A 120 3.59 0.05 -10.06
C GLU A 120 3.30 1.52 -10.33
N ARG A 121 2.04 1.88 -10.62
CA ARG A 121 1.63 3.28 -10.80
C ARG A 121 1.83 4.13 -9.55
N THR A 122 1.75 3.55 -8.35
CA THR A 122 2.08 4.25 -7.11
C THR A 122 3.59 4.51 -7.00
N LEU A 123 4.41 3.56 -7.45
CA LEU A 123 5.86 3.71 -7.55
C LEU A 123 6.29 4.69 -8.66
N ASP A 124 5.46 4.92 -9.67
CA ASP A 124 5.76 5.88 -10.74
C ASP A 124 5.12 7.26 -10.53
N ALA A 125 4.18 7.40 -9.59
CA ALA A 125 3.50 8.67 -9.32
C ALA A 125 4.49 9.72 -8.79
N ASP A 126 4.73 10.76 -9.58
CA ASP A 126 5.64 11.87 -9.28
C ASP A 126 4.93 13.19 -8.97
N SER A 127 3.60 13.19 -8.99
CA SER A 127 2.77 14.37 -8.82
C SER A 127 1.47 14.06 -8.09
N GLN A 128 0.91 15.09 -7.45
CA GLN A 128 -0.35 14.97 -6.74
C GLN A 128 -1.51 14.44 -7.61
N PRO A 129 -1.75 14.93 -8.83
CA PRO A 129 -2.88 14.46 -9.63
C PRO A 129 -2.77 12.97 -9.99
N LEU A 130 -1.56 12.48 -10.28
CA LEU A 130 -1.32 11.06 -10.55
C LEU A 130 -1.57 10.22 -9.29
N MET A 131 -1.07 10.68 -8.14
CA MET A 131 -1.29 10.00 -6.87
C MET A 131 -2.78 9.97 -6.49
N ASP A 132 -3.49 11.08 -6.69
CA ASP A 132 -4.93 11.19 -6.42
C ASP A 132 -5.72 10.20 -7.29
N SER A 133 -5.40 10.08 -8.59
CA SER A 133 -6.01 9.09 -9.49
C SER A 133 -5.78 7.67 -8.98
N THR A 134 -4.53 7.33 -8.66
CA THR A 134 -4.16 5.99 -8.19
C THR A 134 -4.85 5.64 -6.87
N ILE A 135 -4.97 6.59 -5.93
CA ILE A 135 -5.70 6.38 -4.66
C ILE A 135 -7.18 6.09 -4.92
N GLN A 136 -7.83 6.86 -5.80
CA GLN A 136 -9.25 6.67 -6.11
C GLN A 136 -9.50 5.32 -6.77
N GLU A 137 -8.67 4.96 -7.75
CA GLU A 137 -8.79 3.68 -8.45
C GLU A 137 -8.51 2.49 -7.52
N ALA A 138 -7.49 2.59 -6.66
CA ALA A 138 -7.22 1.57 -5.66
C ALA A 138 -8.35 1.43 -4.63
N LEU A 139 -8.96 2.53 -4.19
CA LEU A 139 -10.12 2.49 -3.30
C LEU A 139 -11.32 1.83 -3.99
N GLN A 140 -11.60 2.21 -5.23
CA GLN A 140 -12.70 1.61 -5.97
C GLN A 140 -12.50 0.11 -6.14
N LEU A 141 -11.31 -0.32 -6.53
CA LEU A 141 -10.99 -1.75 -6.65
C LEU A 141 -11.16 -2.45 -5.30
N ALA A 142 -10.62 -1.90 -4.21
CA ALA A 142 -10.73 -2.48 -2.87
C ALA A 142 -12.18 -2.77 -2.43
N LEU A 143 -13.13 -1.94 -2.86
CA LEU A 143 -14.56 -2.10 -2.57
C LEU A 143 -15.25 -3.14 -3.46
N GLU A 144 -14.65 -3.47 -4.61
CA GLU A 144 -15.18 -4.43 -5.59
C GLU A 144 -14.58 -5.84 -5.44
N LEU A 145 -13.40 -5.96 -4.80
CA LEU A 145 -12.71 -7.23 -4.58
C LEU A 145 -13.53 -8.21 -3.74
N ASP A 146 -13.58 -9.46 -4.22
CA ASP A 146 -14.22 -10.57 -3.52
C ASP A 146 -13.18 -11.44 -2.81
N PHE A 147 -13.07 -11.24 -1.49
CA PHE A 147 -12.16 -11.99 -0.64
C PHE A 147 -12.73 -13.31 -0.13
N THR A 148 -13.93 -13.72 -0.58
CA THR A 148 -14.59 -14.96 -0.12
C THR A 148 -14.35 -16.16 -1.04
N ARG A 149 -13.73 -15.94 -2.21
CA ARG A 149 -13.54 -16.95 -3.24
C ARG A 149 -12.56 -18.08 -2.89
N ASP A 150 -11.58 -17.84 -2.03
CA ASP A 150 -10.57 -18.84 -1.64
C ASP A 150 -11.11 -19.91 -0.68
N ASP A 151 -12.29 -19.71 -0.06
CA ASP A 151 -12.88 -20.67 0.88
C ASP A 151 -13.67 -21.80 0.17
N GLU A 152 -13.90 -21.74 -1.15
CA GLU A 152 -14.76 -22.68 -1.88
C GLU A 152 -14.02 -23.81 -2.63
N GLU A 153 -12.68 -23.78 -2.76
CA GLU A 153 -11.92 -24.78 -3.56
C GLU A 153 -11.36 -25.98 -2.77
N ASP A 154 -11.58 -26.04 -1.44
CA ASP A 154 -11.06 -27.11 -0.55
C ASP A 154 -12.09 -28.20 -0.16
N GLU A 155 -13.26 -28.26 -0.81
CA GLU A 155 -14.23 -29.36 -0.68
C GLU A 155 -14.34 -30.21 -1.96
N ASP A 156 -13.40 -31.13 -2.22
CA ASP A 156 -13.63 -32.35 -3.02
C ASP A 156 -12.61 -33.49 -2.71
#